data_AF-A0A7S0J5E5-F1
#
_entry.id   AF-A0A7S0J5E5-F1
#
_cell.length_a   1.000
_cell.length_b   1.000
_cell.length_c   1.000
_cell.angle_alpha   90.00
_cell.angle_beta   90.00
_cell.angle_gamma   90.00
#
_symmetry.space_group_name_H-M   'P 1'
#
loop_
_entity.id
_entity.type
_entity.pdbx_description
1 polymer ?
#
loop_
_entity_poly.entity_id
_entity_poly.type
_entity_poly.pdbx_seq_one_letter_code
_entity_poly.pdbx_strand_id
1 'polypeptide(L)'
;GLKLLGAAPPPLRYCITQGDHDLGYVHTGVPPFRFLKAAHRGSHVDDLLRAPVRAQPHWRGAYSDGSIANSWYEVSVASPDGLGAAPPRQVAMLIICLEYRPRDAVLKWASQLLGRHPEHQAILVTHSYLNATSGMHSRVVSSVDDSNVISGSEGDGVFKVAAQHANVFLVLCGHDDGEGYLLSNGADGHPIHQVMSNYQQWRNGGNGWLRYLRFDLGRDEVHVRSYNVLTRRHNHSSELTLLHCMRGRKACGAVKKREQKPTQRWYRSVDTPEGTPSLLATASTTTRSAPVTHSAQVHLRHASHGAPRT
;
A
#
# COMPACT_ATOMS: atom_id res chain seq x y z
N GLY A 1 1.88 -11.89 2.10
CA GLY A 1 1.34 -13.20 1.67
C GLY A 1 -0.12 -13.08 1.25
N LEU A 2 -0.65 -14.02 0.45
CA LEU A 2 -2.02 -13.98 -0.09
C LEU A 2 -2.85 -15.19 0.36
N LYS A 3 -4.05 -14.98 0.90
CA LYS A 3 -4.98 -16.04 1.36
C LYS A 3 -6.39 -15.86 0.80
N LEU A 4 -7.02 -16.95 0.39
CA LEU A 4 -8.44 -17.01 0.01
C LEU A 4 -9.32 -17.08 1.28
N LEU A 5 -10.35 -16.25 1.36
CA LEU A 5 -11.29 -16.20 2.48
C LEU A 5 -12.54 -17.03 2.15
N GLY A 6 -12.50 -18.34 2.43
CA GLY A 6 -13.55 -19.27 2.02
C GLY A 6 -14.94 -19.07 2.65
N ALA A 7 -15.03 -18.41 3.82
CA ALA A 7 -16.29 -18.18 4.54
C ALA A 7 -16.73 -16.70 4.56
N ALA A 8 -16.00 -15.80 3.90
CA ALA A 8 -16.38 -14.40 3.85
C ALA A 8 -17.54 -14.24 2.83
N PRO A 9 -18.65 -13.58 3.20
CA PRO A 9 -19.72 -13.32 2.24
C PRO A 9 -19.14 -12.53 1.06
N PRO A 10 -19.57 -12.82 -0.18
CA PRO A 10 -19.22 -12.01 -1.33
C PRO A 10 -19.42 -10.52 -0.99
N PRO A 11 -18.44 -9.64 -1.29
CA PRO A 11 -17.42 -9.80 -2.32
C PRO A 11 -15.98 -10.08 -1.81
N LEU A 12 -15.76 -10.29 -0.51
CA LEU A 12 -14.43 -10.44 0.08
C LEU A 12 -13.82 -11.82 -0.25
N ARG A 13 -12.99 -11.90 -1.28
CA ARG A 13 -12.38 -13.17 -1.72
C ARG A 13 -10.97 -13.40 -1.21
N TYR A 14 -10.15 -12.35 -1.09
CA TYR A 14 -8.73 -12.48 -0.76
C TYR A 14 -8.29 -11.50 0.32
N CYS A 15 -7.29 -11.92 1.10
CA CYS A 15 -6.55 -11.06 2.03
C CYS A 15 -5.06 -11.07 1.66
N ILE A 16 -4.46 -9.88 1.63
CA ILE A 16 -3.03 -9.65 1.37
C ILE A 16 -2.40 -9.05 2.62
N THR A 17 -1.32 -9.65 3.11
CA THR A 17 -0.50 -9.06 4.17
C THR A 17 0.68 -8.30 3.58
N GLN A 18 0.89 -7.07 4.06
CA GLN A 18 1.93 -6.16 3.59
C GLN A 18 3.18 -6.28 4.47
N GLY A 19 4.17 -7.03 3.99
CA GLY A 19 5.47 -7.12 4.65
C GLY A 19 5.60 -8.24 5.67
N ASP A 20 6.85 -8.40 6.09
CA ASP A 20 7.38 -9.42 6.97
C ASP A 20 8.00 -8.83 8.25
N HIS A 21 8.46 -7.58 8.19
CA HIS A 21 9.28 -6.93 9.21
C HIS A 21 8.63 -6.76 10.59
N ASP A 22 7.34 -6.48 10.67
CA ASP A 22 6.68 -6.16 11.95
C ASP A 22 6.19 -7.41 12.72
N LEU A 23 6.43 -8.60 12.19
CA LEU A 23 5.96 -9.86 12.76
C LEU A 23 7.02 -10.55 13.63
N GLY A 24 7.71 -9.83 14.49
CA GLY A 24 8.74 -10.41 15.37
C GLY A 24 9.35 -9.35 16.27
N TYR A 25 9.30 -9.56 17.57
CA TYR A 25 9.77 -8.59 18.56
C TYR A 25 10.77 -9.26 19.48
N VAL A 26 12.07 -9.08 19.22
CA VAL A 26 13.10 -9.34 20.24
C VAL A 26 13.31 -8.05 21.00
N HIS A 27 12.81 -8.02 22.24
CA HIS A 27 13.04 -6.90 23.15
C HIS A 27 14.53 -6.84 23.51
N THR A 28 15.22 -5.77 23.10
CA THR A 28 16.65 -5.55 23.39
C THR A 28 16.91 -4.92 24.73
N GLY A 29 15.91 -4.23 25.29
CA GLY A 29 16.09 -3.40 26.48
C GLY A 29 16.95 -2.14 26.26
N VAL A 30 17.43 -1.86 25.04
CA VAL A 30 18.30 -0.71 24.75
C VAL A 30 17.44 0.46 24.22
N PRO A 31 17.39 1.64 24.87
CA PRO A 31 16.73 2.84 24.33
C PRO A 31 17.45 3.40 23.09
N PRO A 32 16.80 4.18 22.20
CA PRO A 32 15.41 4.65 22.26
C PRO A 32 14.39 3.64 21.73
N PHE A 33 14.85 2.60 21.03
CA PHE A 33 14.00 1.52 20.51
C PHE A 33 14.33 0.24 21.27
N ARG A 34 13.52 -0.09 22.28
CA ARG A 34 13.68 -1.27 23.15
C ARG A 34 13.47 -2.62 22.44
N PHE A 35 13.49 -2.64 21.10
CA PHE A 35 13.26 -3.79 20.25
C PHE A 35 14.30 -3.79 19.12
N LEU A 36 14.83 -4.96 18.75
CA LEU A 36 15.56 -5.14 17.48
C LEU A 36 14.54 -4.98 16.34
N LYS A 37 14.27 -3.74 15.96
CA LYS A 37 13.59 -3.45 14.70
C LYS A 37 14.60 -3.67 13.57
N ALA A 38 14.17 -4.32 12.50
CA ALA A 38 14.84 -4.44 11.20
C ALA A 38 16.19 -5.15 11.12
N ALA A 39 17.03 -5.16 12.17
CA ALA A 39 18.47 -5.39 12.04
C ALA A 39 18.89 -6.70 11.34
N HIS A 40 18.06 -7.75 11.39
CA HIS A 40 18.45 -9.09 10.88
C HIS A 40 17.42 -9.80 10.00
N ARG A 41 16.42 -9.10 9.43
CA ARG A 41 15.39 -9.71 8.53
C ARG A 41 14.58 -10.86 9.16
N GLY A 42 14.79 -11.14 10.45
CA GLY A 42 14.13 -12.20 11.18
C GLY A 42 12.74 -11.77 11.61
N SER A 43 11.73 -12.56 11.23
CA SER A 43 10.37 -12.40 11.69
C SER A 43 9.66 -13.75 11.76
N HIS A 44 8.59 -13.81 12.56
CA HIS A 44 7.66 -14.93 12.67
C HIS A 44 6.68 -15.01 11.50
N VAL A 45 6.89 -14.27 10.39
CA VAL A 45 6.01 -14.38 9.22
C VAL A 45 5.95 -15.83 8.73
N ASP A 46 7.08 -16.53 8.76
CA ASP A 46 7.16 -17.92 8.33
C ASP A 46 6.58 -18.88 9.35
N ASP A 47 6.81 -18.66 10.63
CA ASP A 47 6.26 -19.47 11.72
C ASP A 47 4.72 -19.41 11.73
N LEU A 48 4.17 -18.22 11.53
CA LEU A 48 2.74 -17.96 11.63
C LEU A 48 1.97 -18.26 10.34
N LEU A 49 2.57 -17.96 9.18
CA LEU A 49 1.82 -17.87 7.92
C LEU A 49 2.33 -18.78 6.81
N ARG A 50 3.54 -19.38 6.89
CA ARG A 50 4.11 -20.15 5.78
C ARG A 50 3.23 -21.32 5.35
N ALA A 51 2.87 -22.19 6.28
CA ALA A 51 2.02 -23.35 5.98
C ALA A 51 0.65 -22.96 5.39
N PRO A 52 -0.16 -22.08 6.01
CA PRO A 52 -1.47 -21.74 5.47
C PRO A 52 -1.41 -20.95 4.15
N VAL A 53 -0.36 -20.16 3.92
CA VAL A 53 -0.18 -19.42 2.66
C VAL A 53 0.28 -20.33 1.52
N ARG A 54 1.19 -21.28 1.77
CA ARG A 54 1.65 -22.23 0.75
C ARG A 54 0.60 -23.26 0.35
N ALA A 55 -0.32 -23.58 1.25
CA ALA A 55 -1.45 -24.46 0.96
C ALA A 55 -2.51 -23.81 0.05
N GLN A 56 -2.37 -22.53 -0.29
CA GLN A 56 -3.34 -21.85 -1.14
C GLN A 56 -3.20 -22.25 -2.62
N PRO A 57 -4.31 -22.41 -3.37
CA PRO A 57 -4.26 -22.83 -4.78
C PRO A 57 -3.57 -21.81 -5.71
N HIS A 58 -3.54 -20.55 -5.30
CA HIS A 58 -2.88 -19.46 -6.02
C HIS A 58 -1.39 -19.31 -5.68
N TRP A 59 -0.84 -20.09 -4.74
CA TRP A 59 0.61 -20.13 -4.48
C TRP A 59 1.38 -20.61 -5.72
N ARG A 60 2.50 -19.95 -6.03
CA ARG A 60 3.37 -20.35 -7.14
C ARG A 60 4.84 -20.49 -6.75
N GLY A 61 5.27 -19.85 -5.68
CA GLY A 61 6.61 -20.05 -5.14
C GLY A 61 7.13 -18.85 -4.35
N ALA A 62 8.39 -18.93 -4.01
CA ALA A 62 9.13 -17.88 -3.32
C ALA A 62 10.54 -17.75 -3.89
N TYR A 63 11.19 -16.62 -3.60
CA TYR A 63 12.62 -16.44 -3.87
C TYR A 63 13.47 -17.49 -3.14
N SER A 64 13.06 -17.89 -1.94
CA SER A 64 13.74 -18.90 -1.14
C SER A 64 12.74 -19.93 -0.60
N ASP A 65 13.04 -21.22 -0.78
CA ASP A 65 12.16 -22.33 -0.39
C ASP A 65 11.85 -22.38 1.10
N GLY A 66 12.65 -21.75 1.95
CA GLY A 66 12.39 -21.67 3.39
C GLY A 66 11.36 -20.61 3.81
N SER A 67 11.03 -19.64 2.94
CA SER A 67 10.32 -18.43 3.36
C SER A 67 9.13 -18.04 2.46
N ILE A 68 8.21 -17.24 2.98
CA ILE A 68 7.15 -16.54 2.24
C ILE A 68 7.35 -15.02 2.16
N ALA A 69 8.40 -14.47 2.78
CA ALA A 69 8.72 -13.04 2.77
C ALA A 69 8.77 -12.48 1.34
N ASN A 70 9.34 -13.26 0.42
CA ASN A 70 9.43 -12.96 -1.00
C ASN A 70 8.67 -14.04 -1.76
N SER A 71 7.37 -13.84 -1.98
CA SER A 71 6.47 -14.86 -2.54
C SER A 71 5.69 -14.33 -3.73
N TRP A 72 5.25 -15.23 -4.61
CA TRP A 72 4.42 -14.85 -5.75
C TRP A 72 3.25 -15.80 -5.96
N TYR A 73 2.22 -15.23 -6.56
CA TYR A 73 0.90 -15.85 -6.68
C TYR A 73 0.28 -15.52 -8.04
N GLU A 74 -0.51 -16.46 -8.55
CA GLU A 74 -1.35 -16.24 -9.72
C GLU A 74 -2.81 -16.40 -9.35
N VAL A 75 -3.61 -15.41 -9.71
CA VAL A 75 -5.05 -15.39 -9.42
C VAL A 75 -5.81 -15.02 -10.69
N SER A 76 -6.89 -15.74 -10.98
CA SER A 76 -7.85 -15.31 -12.00
C SER A 76 -8.97 -14.52 -11.33
N VAL A 77 -9.11 -13.23 -11.68
CA VAL A 77 -10.22 -12.39 -11.26
C VAL A 77 -11.27 -12.43 -12.35
N ALA A 78 -12.50 -12.84 -12.01
CA ALA A 78 -13.61 -12.88 -12.93
C ALA A 78 -14.67 -11.83 -12.54
N SER A 79 -15.30 -11.22 -13.55
CA SER A 79 -16.51 -10.43 -13.35
C SER A 79 -17.63 -11.38 -12.93
N PRO A 80 -18.47 -11.05 -11.93
CA PRO A 80 -19.64 -11.85 -11.62
C PRO A 80 -20.51 -11.96 -12.87
N ASP A 81 -21.03 -13.16 -13.14
CA ASP A 81 -22.06 -13.33 -14.16
C ASP A 81 -23.25 -12.43 -13.81
N GLY A 82 -23.66 -11.53 -14.71
CA GLY A 82 -24.98 -10.89 -14.66
C GLY A 82 -25.11 -9.47 -14.09
N LEU A 83 -24.04 -8.69 -13.87
CA LEU A 83 -24.16 -7.26 -13.50
C LEU A 83 -24.04 -6.27 -14.69
N GLY A 84 -24.00 -6.77 -15.93
CA GLY A 84 -24.07 -5.95 -17.15
C GLY A 84 -24.09 -6.78 -18.44
N ALA A 85 -24.52 -6.18 -19.55
CA ALA A 85 -24.68 -6.80 -20.87
C ALA A 85 -23.35 -7.19 -21.58
N ALA A 86 -22.22 -7.22 -20.87
CA ALA A 86 -20.92 -7.59 -21.41
C ALA A 86 -20.60 -9.05 -21.03
N PRO A 87 -19.92 -9.81 -21.91
CA PRO A 87 -19.54 -11.20 -21.62
C PRO A 87 -18.67 -11.30 -20.36
N PRO A 88 -18.70 -12.45 -19.65
CA PRO A 88 -17.86 -12.69 -18.47
C PRO A 88 -16.40 -12.38 -18.80
N ARG A 89 -15.80 -11.48 -18.03
CA ARG A 89 -14.39 -11.11 -18.18
C ARG A 89 -13.58 -11.85 -17.14
N GLN A 90 -12.47 -12.46 -17.56
CA GLN A 90 -11.47 -13.04 -16.68
C GLN A 90 -10.12 -12.38 -16.94
N VAL A 91 -9.43 -12.03 -15.86
CA VAL A 91 -8.15 -11.35 -15.88
C VAL A 91 -7.18 -12.13 -15.02
N ALA A 92 -6.04 -12.51 -15.61
CA ALA A 92 -4.94 -13.12 -14.89
C ALA A 92 -4.17 -12.03 -14.12
N MET A 93 -4.04 -12.22 -12.81
CA MET A 93 -3.30 -11.35 -11.91
C MET A 93 -2.02 -12.05 -11.47
N LEU A 94 -0.93 -11.30 -11.43
CA LEU A 94 0.33 -11.71 -10.81
C LEU A 94 0.54 -10.86 -9.57
N ILE A 95 0.59 -11.48 -8.39
CA ILE A 95 0.83 -10.78 -7.13
C ILE A 95 2.21 -11.18 -6.63
N ILE A 96 3.09 -10.21 -6.40
CA ILE A 96 4.44 -10.44 -5.86
C ILE A 96 4.54 -9.71 -4.53
N CYS A 97 4.73 -10.47 -3.45
CA CYS A 97 5.07 -9.94 -2.14
C CYS A 97 6.60 -9.87 -2.01
N LEU A 98 7.10 -8.72 -1.57
CA LEU A 98 8.50 -8.43 -1.34
C LEU A 98 8.72 -8.17 0.15
N GLU A 99 9.87 -8.62 0.65
CA GLU A 99 10.38 -8.33 1.99
C GLU A 99 10.52 -6.83 2.24
N TYR A 100 10.55 -6.43 3.51
CA TYR A 100 10.95 -5.08 3.89
C TYR A 100 12.35 -4.76 3.37
N ARG A 101 12.49 -3.60 2.74
CA ARG A 101 13.70 -3.16 2.06
C ARG A 101 14.29 -4.25 1.16
N PRO A 102 13.64 -4.62 0.05
CA PRO A 102 14.04 -5.76 -0.75
C PRO A 102 15.49 -5.65 -1.23
N ARG A 103 16.23 -6.75 -1.12
CA ARG A 103 17.59 -6.85 -1.64
C ARG A 103 17.60 -6.77 -3.17
N ASP A 104 18.71 -6.33 -3.75
CA ASP A 104 18.86 -6.26 -5.21
C ASP A 104 18.62 -7.59 -5.91
N ALA A 105 19.05 -8.70 -5.29
CA ALA A 105 18.81 -10.04 -5.82
C ALA A 105 17.31 -10.40 -5.85
N VAL A 106 16.55 -9.97 -4.83
CA VAL A 106 15.09 -10.14 -4.77
C VAL A 106 14.40 -9.25 -5.81
N LEU A 107 14.83 -8.00 -5.97
CA LEU A 107 14.30 -7.11 -7.01
C LEU A 107 14.58 -7.64 -8.42
N LYS A 108 15.79 -8.18 -8.65
CA LYS A 108 16.13 -8.85 -9.92
C LYS A 108 15.25 -10.07 -10.16
N TRP A 109 15.01 -10.89 -9.14
CA TRP A 109 14.10 -12.03 -9.22
C TRP A 109 12.66 -11.60 -9.54
N ALA A 110 12.13 -10.58 -8.86
CA ALA A 110 10.81 -10.05 -9.13
C ALA A 110 10.70 -9.50 -10.57
N SER A 111 11.74 -8.80 -11.04
CA SER A 111 11.85 -8.33 -12.42
C SER A 111 11.81 -9.48 -13.44
N GLN A 112 12.48 -10.60 -13.16
CA GLN A 112 12.41 -11.80 -14.01
C GLN A 112 11.02 -12.43 -14.03
N LEU A 113 10.32 -12.48 -12.89
CA LEU A 113 8.93 -12.93 -12.84
C LEU A 113 8.03 -12.02 -13.68
N LEU A 114 8.11 -10.71 -13.50
CA LEU A 114 7.31 -9.76 -14.29
C LEU A 114 7.54 -9.93 -15.80
N GLY A 115 8.80 -10.12 -16.22
CA GLY A 115 9.15 -10.35 -17.62
C GLY A 115 8.65 -11.69 -18.19
N ARG A 116 8.50 -12.72 -17.36
CA ARG A 116 7.96 -14.04 -17.77
C ARG A 116 6.44 -14.08 -17.82
N HIS A 117 5.76 -13.09 -17.26
CA HIS A 117 4.30 -13.01 -17.16
C HIS A 117 3.75 -11.71 -17.80
N PRO A 118 4.10 -11.38 -19.06
CA PRO A 118 3.76 -10.09 -19.66
C PRO A 118 2.26 -9.87 -19.87
N GLU A 119 1.47 -10.94 -19.96
CA GLU A 119 0.01 -10.91 -20.14
C GLU A 119 -0.78 -10.82 -18.82
N HIS A 120 -0.11 -10.90 -17.67
CA HIS A 120 -0.75 -10.74 -16.37
C HIS A 120 -0.93 -9.27 -16.01
N GLN A 121 -1.91 -8.94 -15.19
CA GLN A 121 -1.98 -7.66 -14.49
C GLN A 121 -1.24 -7.80 -13.15
N ALA A 122 -0.13 -7.09 -12.99
CA ALA A 122 0.78 -7.29 -11.88
C ALA A 122 0.58 -6.28 -10.74
N ILE A 123 0.57 -6.81 -9.52
CA ILE A 123 0.52 -6.07 -8.26
C ILE A 123 1.79 -6.39 -7.47
N LEU A 124 2.55 -5.36 -7.11
CA LEU A 124 3.65 -5.48 -6.16
C LEU A 124 3.17 -5.12 -4.76
N VAL A 125 3.61 -5.88 -3.77
CA VAL A 125 3.29 -5.67 -2.36
C VAL A 125 4.59 -5.61 -1.60
N THR A 126 4.85 -4.53 -0.87
CA THR A 126 6.06 -4.37 -0.05
C THR A 126 5.71 -3.67 1.26
N HIS A 127 6.60 -3.71 2.25
CA HIS A 127 6.35 -3.10 3.54
C HIS A 127 6.57 -1.57 3.51
N SER A 128 7.82 -1.12 3.37
CA SER A 128 8.21 0.29 3.23
C SER A 128 8.29 0.67 1.76
N TYR A 129 7.70 1.81 1.39
CA TYR A 129 7.70 2.28 0.00
C TYR A 129 7.34 3.76 -0.15
N LEU A 130 6.20 4.23 0.37
CA LEU A 130 5.87 5.66 0.38
C LEU A 130 6.15 6.26 1.77
N ASN A 131 6.59 7.51 1.80
CA ASN A 131 6.78 8.31 3.02
C ASN A 131 5.75 9.45 3.10
N ALA A 132 5.20 9.67 4.30
CA ALA A 132 4.26 10.75 4.62
C ALA A 132 4.82 11.88 5.51
N THR A 133 6.14 12.07 5.52
CA THR A 133 6.80 13.12 6.32
C THR A 133 6.70 14.49 5.64
N SER A 134 6.41 15.52 6.45
CA SER A 134 6.51 16.95 6.11
C SER A 134 5.76 17.44 4.86
N GLY A 135 4.62 16.85 4.52
CA GLY A 135 3.71 17.36 3.48
C GLY A 135 4.21 17.17 2.04
N MET A 136 5.44 16.68 1.86
CA MET A 136 6.02 16.31 0.57
C MET A 136 6.10 14.80 0.49
N HIS A 137 5.09 14.23 -0.17
CA HIS A 137 4.87 12.81 -0.14
C HIS A 137 5.57 12.15 -1.32
N SER A 138 6.54 11.31 -1.02
CA SER A 138 7.45 10.74 -2.00
C SER A 138 7.69 9.26 -1.72
N ARG A 139 8.31 8.57 -2.66
CA ARG A 139 8.85 7.25 -2.34
C ARG A 139 9.97 7.42 -1.34
N VAL A 140 10.07 6.49 -0.40
CA VAL A 140 11.24 6.38 0.47
C VAL A 140 12.45 6.19 -0.45
N VAL A 141 13.42 7.07 -0.32
CA VAL A 141 14.70 6.98 -1.03
C VAL A 141 15.68 6.33 -0.08
N SER A 142 16.44 5.34 -0.56
CA SER A 142 17.45 4.70 0.27
C SER A 142 18.52 5.72 0.68
N SER A 143 18.60 6.04 1.97
CA SER A 143 19.73 6.78 2.53
C SER A 143 20.84 5.80 2.95
N VAL A 144 22.09 6.22 2.78
CA VAL A 144 23.28 5.40 3.06
C VAL A 144 23.61 5.37 4.57
N ASP A 145 22.97 6.23 5.37
CA ASP A 145 23.37 6.55 6.74
C ASP A 145 22.52 5.87 7.83
N ASP A 146 21.63 4.97 7.43
CA ASP A 146 20.72 4.28 8.35
C ASP A 146 21.38 3.02 8.94
N SER A 147 22.51 3.21 9.62
CA SER A 147 23.38 2.15 10.17
C SER A 147 22.71 1.19 11.16
N ASN A 148 21.48 1.50 11.60
CA ASN A 148 20.63 0.66 12.45
C ASN A 148 19.52 -0.08 11.68
N VAL A 149 19.46 0.06 10.36
CA VAL A 149 18.43 -0.53 9.49
C VAL A 149 19.09 -1.50 8.51
N ILE A 150 18.40 -2.61 8.22
CA ILE A 150 18.91 -3.63 7.32
C ILE A 150 19.15 -3.10 5.90
N SER A 151 20.29 -3.48 5.32
CA SER A 151 20.66 -3.11 3.95
C SER A 151 19.65 -3.61 2.93
N GLY A 152 19.20 -2.76 2.01
CA GLY A 152 18.30 -3.10 0.92
C GLY A 152 17.70 -1.85 0.28
N SER A 153 17.03 -2.04 -0.85
CA SER A 153 16.37 -0.97 -1.60
C SER A 153 15.11 -0.47 -0.86
N GLU A 154 14.79 0.80 -0.99
CA GLU A 154 13.55 1.39 -0.47
C GLU A 154 12.49 1.49 -1.60
N GLY A 155 11.56 2.43 -1.50
CA GLY A 155 10.49 2.62 -2.46
C GLY A 155 10.97 2.96 -3.87
N ASP A 156 12.10 3.66 -4.01
CA ASP A 156 12.72 3.98 -5.29
C ASP A 156 13.18 2.75 -6.08
N GLY A 157 13.82 1.79 -5.43
CA GLY A 157 14.27 0.53 -6.05
C GLY A 157 13.10 -0.33 -6.49
N VAL A 158 12.06 -0.46 -5.65
CA VAL A 158 10.82 -1.17 -6.02
C VAL A 158 10.12 -0.48 -7.20
N PHE A 159 10.07 0.86 -7.20
CA PHE A 159 9.48 1.60 -8.31
C PHE A 159 10.26 1.47 -9.60
N LYS A 160 11.60 1.45 -9.55
CA LYS A 160 12.41 1.22 -10.75
C LYS A 160 12.07 -0.10 -11.43
N VAL A 161 11.85 -1.16 -10.64
CA VAL A 161 11.34 -2.43 -11.17
C VAL A 161 9.93 -2.26 -11.73
N ALA A 162 9.00 -1.68 -10.97
CA ALA A 162 7.62 -1.45 -11.43
C ALA A 162 7.57 -0.68 -12.76
N ALA A 163 8.30 0.42 -12.87
CA ALA A 163 8.33 1.31 -14.02
C ALA A 163 8.85 0.64 -15.29
N GLN A 164 9.74 -0.36 -15.18
CA GLN A 164 10.28 -1.09 -16.33
C GLN A 164 9.32 -2.14 -16.89
N HIS A 165 8.31 -2.53 -16.13
CA HIS A 165 7.43 -3.65 -16.43
C HIS A 165 6.01 -3.17 -16.61
N ALA A 166 5.60 -2.96 -17.86
CA ALA A 166 4.30 -2.37 -18.15
C ALA A 166 3.08 -3.31 -18.00
N ASN A 167 3.28 -4.46 -17.38
CA ASN A 167 2.22 -5.25 -16.75
C ASN A 167 1.97 -4.85 -15.29
N VAL A 168 2.86 -4.08 -14.65
CA VAL A 168 2.66 -3.57 -13.28
C VAL A 168 1.78 -2.34 -13.32
N PHE A 169 0.65 -2.36 -12.61
CA PHE A 169 -0.26 -1.22 -12.54
C PHE A 169 -0.51 -0.75 -11.11
N LEU A 170 -0.16 -1.57 -10.11
CA LEU A 170 -0.44 -1.29 -8.71
C LEU A 170 0.71 -1.71 -7.81
N VAL A 171 1.09 -0.83 -6.89
CA VAL A 171 1.98 -1.11 -5.76
C VAL A 171 1.21 -0.86 -4.46
N LEU A 172 1.25 -1.83 -3.54
CA LEU A 172 0.62 -1.77 -2.23
C LEU A 172 1.70 -1.73 -1.15
N CYS A 173 1.58 -0.78 -0.21
CA CYS A 173 2.52 -0.65 0.90
C CYS A 173 1.90 -0.19 2.22
N GLY A 174 2.72 -0.21 3.28
CA GLY A 174 2.39 0.26 4.61
C GLY A 174 3.59 0.97 5.24
N HIS A 175 4.00 0.53 6.43
CA HIS A 175 5.11 1.06 7.24
C HIS A 175 4.87 2.45 7.82
N ASP A 176 4.68 3.47 6.98
CA ASP A 176 4.35 4.83 7.40
C ASP A 176 2.87 4.96 7.76
N ASP A 177 2.54 5.80 8.75
CA ASP A 177 1.18 5.92 9.29
C ASP A 177 0.18 6.58 8.33
N GLY A 178 -1.02 6.04 8.32
CA GLY A 178 -2.17 6.57 7.61
C GLY A 178 -2.35 6.00 6.21
N GLU A 179 -2.91 6.82 5.34
CA GLU A 179 -3.39 6.42 4.03
C GLU A 179 -2.78 7.31 2.96
N GLY A 180 -2.27 6.69 1.90
CA GLY A 180 -1.56 7.39 0.85
C GLY A 180 -1.90 6.90 -0.53
N TYR A 181 -1.80 7.83 -1.48
CA TYR A 181 -1.92 7.54 -2.90
C TYR A 181 -0.92 8.36 -3.69
N LEU A 182 -0.20 7.71 -4.58
CA LEU A 182 0.65 8.33 -5.59
C LEU A 182 0.38 7.69 -6.94
N LEU A 183 0.06 8.50 -7.94
CA LEU A 183 0.06 8.10 -9.33
C LEU A 183 1.36 8.52 -10.00
N SER A 184 2.00 7.60 -10.71
CA SER A 184 3.19 7.88 -11.52
C SER A 184 3.12 7.14 -12.83
N ASN A 185 3.98 7.50 -13.77
CA ASN A 185 4.10 6.82 -15.04
C ASN A 185 5.27 5.85 -15.00
N GLY A 186 5.09 4.66 -15.58
CA GLY A 186 6.19 3.79 -15.92
C GLY A 186 6.98 4.30 -17.14
N ALA A 187 8.02 3.55 -17.52
CA ALA A 187 8.97 3.96 -18.55
C ALA A 187 8.33 4.11 -19.95
N ASP A 188 7.29 3.33 -20.27
CA ASP A 188 6.51 3.45 -21.51
C ASP A 188 5.26 4.35 -21.36
N GLY A 189 5.12 5.03 -20.22
CA GLY A 189 4.01 5.96 -19.95
C GLY A 189 2.76 5.33 -19.34
N HIS A 190 2.71 4.01 -19.10
CA HIS A 190 1.57 3.39 -18.41
C HIS A 190 1.39 3.91 -16.97
N PRO A 191 0.15 4.04 -16.47
CA PRO A 191 -0.09 4.47 -15.10
C PRO A 191 0.27 3.39 -14.08
N ILE A 192 0.96 3.79 -13.02
CA ILE A 192 1.27 2.96 -11.85
C ILE A 192 0.67 3.63 -10.62
N HIS A 193 -0.39 3.01 -10.11
CA HIS A 193 -1.05 3.38 -8.87
C HIS A 193 -0.25 2.87 -7.68
N GLN A 194 -0.04 3.71 -6.67
CA GLN A 194 0.70 3.33 -5.47
C GLN A 194 -0.16 3.69 -4.28
N VAL A 195 -0.54 2.69 -3.49
CA VAL A 195 -1.51 2.84 -2.40
C VAL A 195 -0.87 2.41 -1.10
N MET A 196 -0.79 3.35 -0.16
CA MET A 196 -0.32 3.11 1.20
C MET A 196 -1.50 2.97 2.16
N SER A 197 -1.42 2.01 3.07
CA SER A 197 -2.39 1.79 4.15
C SER A 197 -1.70 1.28 5.40
N ASN A 198 -1.65 2.07 6.45
CA ASN A 198 -1.21 1.64 7.77
C ASN A 198 -2.05 2.32 8.84
N TYR A 199 -2.68 1.52 9.69
CA TYR A 199 -3.56 2.01 10.75
C TYR A 199 -2.97 1.82 12.14
N GLN A 200 -1.73 1.33 12.26
CA GLN A 200 -1.16 0.87 13.52
C GLN A 200 -1.10 1.96 14.61
N GLN A 201 -0.99 3.24 14.22
CA GLN A 201 -0.95 4.35 15.19
C GLN A 201 -2.33 4.96 15.44
N TRP A 202 -3.37 4.49 14.77
CA TRP A 202 -4.74 4.94 15.05
C TRP A 202 -5.22 4.28 16.34
N ARG A 203 -6.32 4.82 16.88
CA ARG A 203 -6.84 4.43 18.19
C ARG A 203 -7.00 2.90 18.31
N ASN A 204 -6.62 2.36 19.47
CA ASN A 204 -6.62 0.92 19.77
C ASN A 204 -5.84 0.06 18.75
N GLY A 205 -4.70 0.54 18.24
CA GLY A 205 -3.86 -0.19 17.29
C GLY A 205 -4.50 -0.33 15.90
N GLY A 206 -5.32 0.65 15.51
CA GLY A 206 -5.97 0.65 14.21
C GLY A 206 -7.45 0.30 14.19
N ASN A 207 -8.09 0.06 15.35
CA ASN A 207 -9.55 -0.13 15.45
C ASN A 207 -10.15 -1.15 14.45
N GLY A 208 -9.38 -2.10 13.94
CA GLY A 208 -9.83 -3.06 12.92
C GLY A 208 -10.04 -2.47 11.52
N TRP A 209 -9.41 -1.34 11.20
CA TRP A 209 -9.39 -0.81 9.83
C TRP A 209 -8.59 -1.71 8.88
N LEU A 210 -9.18 -2.01 7.73
CA LEU A 210 -8.58 -2.73 6.62
C LEU A 210 -8.72 -1.92 5.33
N ARG A 211 -7.74 -2.01 4.43
CA ARG A 211 -7.90 -1.48 3.08
C ARG A 211 -8.57 -2.51 2.19
N TYR A 212 -9.69 -2.11 1.59
CA TYR A 212 -10.55 -2.92 0.74
C TYR A 212 -10.43 -2.50 -0.72
N LEU A 213 -10.12 -3.46 -1.60
CA LEU A 213 -10.00 -3.28 -3.04
C LEU A 213 -11.09 -4.08 -3.76
N ARG A 214 -11.87 -3.40 -4.60
CA ARG A 214 -12.87 -4.01 -5.47
C ARG A 214 -12.51 -3.77 -6.93
N PHE A 215 -12.29 -4.85 -7.67
CA PHE A 215 -12.01 -4.83 -9.10
C PHE A 215 -13.32 -4.84 -9.89
N ASP A 216 -13.59 -3.77 -10.62
CA ASP A 216 -14.69 -3.68 -11.59
C ASP A 216 -14.12 -3.84 -13.00
N LEU A 217 -14.13 -5.10 -13.47
CA LEU A 217 -13.60 -5.44 -14.79
C LEU A 217 -14.49 -4.91 -15.92
N GLY A 218 -15.76 -4.60 -15.66
CA GLY A 218 -16.69 -4.05 -16.65
C GLY A 218 -16.34 -2.61 -17.00
N ARG A 219 -16.00 -1.83 -15.96
CA ARG A 219 -15.67 -0.41 -16.02
C ARG A 219 -14.19 -0.10 -16.14
N ASP A 220 -13.32 -1.11 -16.04
CA ASP A 220 -11.87 -0.92 -16.03
C ASP A 220 -11.45 0.00 -14.84
N GLU A 221 -12.04 -0.27 -13.66
CA GLU A 221 -11.89 0.50 -12.43
C GLU A 221 -11.48 -0.42 -11.25
N VAL A 222 -10.62 0.09 -10.36
CA VAL A 222 -10.40 -0.50 -9.02
C VAL A 222 -10.87 0.51 -7.98
N HIS A 223 -11.87 0.13 -7.19
CA HIS A 223 -12.34 0.96 -6.09
C HIS A 223 -11.58 0.59 -4.82
N VAL A 224 -11.03 1.59 -4.18
CA VAL A 224 -10.21 1.46 -2.99
C VAL A 224 -10.89 2.24 -1.88
N ARG A 225 -11.20 1.54 -0.78
CA ARG A 225 -11.91 2.08 0.39
C ARG A 225 -11.32 1.49 1.65
N SER A 226 -11.48 2.18 2.77
CA SER A 226 -11.13 1.58 4.07
C SER A 226 -12.39 1.08 4.74
N TYR A 227 -12.31 -0.11 5.33
CA TYR A 227 -13.43 -0.80 5.97
C TYR A 227 -13.03 -1.18 7.40
N ASN A 228 -13.87 -0.79 8.36
CA ASN A 228 -13.67 -1.15 9.75
C ASN A 228 -14.43 -2.44 10.06
N VAL A 229 -13.73 -3.50 10.45
CA VAL A 229 -14.35 -4.81 10.71
C VAL A 229 -15.18 -4.84 12.00
N LEU A 230 -14.91 -3.94 12.94
CA LEU A 230 -15.64 -3.87 14.23
C LEU A 230 -16.96 -3.12 14.07
N THR A 231 -16.93 -1.97 13.41
CA THR A 231 -18.12 -1.11 13.22
C THR A 231 -18.88 -1.40 11.93
N ARG A 232 -18.29 -2.19 11.02
CA ARG A 232 -18.80 -2.54 9.69
C ARG A 232 -19.07 -1.32 8.79
N ARG A 233 -18.28 -0.26 8.95
CA ARG A 233 -18.40 1.00 8.19
C ARG A 233 -17.25 1.21 7.22
N HIS A 234 -17.55 1.90 6.13
CA HIS A 234 -16.53 2.43 5.24
C HIS A 234 -16.06 3.80 5.70
N ASN A 235 -14.76 4.07 5.58
CA ASN A 235 -14.27 5.43 5.60
C ASN A 235 -14.45 6.04 4.21
N HIS A 236 -15.32 7.04 4.11
CA HIS A 236 -15.59 7.71 2.85
C HIS A 236 -14.56 8.81 2.51
N SER A 237 -13.79 9.28 3.50
CA SER A 237 -12.85 10.38 3.28
C SER A 237 -11.68 9.98 2.37
N SER A 238 -11.26 8.71 2.44
CA SER A 238 -10.11 8.17 1.70
C SER A 238 -10.46 7.25 0.53
N GLU A 239 -11.70 7.33 0.04
CA GLU A 239 -12.09 6.58 -1.15
C GLU A 239 -11.40 7.09 -2.42
N LEU A 240 -10.96 6.16 -3.24
CA LEU A 240 -10.34 6.44 -4.53
C LEU A 240 -10.70 5.38 -5.56
N THR A 241 -10.87 5.83 -6.80
CA THR A 241 -11.07 4.96 -7.96
C THR A 241 -9.85 5.04 -8.84
N LEU A 242 -9.15 3.91 -8.98
CA LEU A 242 -8.04 3.74 -9.90
C LEU A 242 -8.61 3.37 -11.27
N LEU A 243 -8.39 4.17 -12.31
CA LEU A 243 -8.77 3.75 -13.66
C LEU A 243 -7.60 2.96 -14.23
N HIS A 244 -7.84 1.70 -14.56
CA HIS A 244 -6.84 0.84 -15.15
C HIS A 244 -7.50 -0.17 -16.08
N CYS A 245 -7.00 -0.24 -17.31
CA CYS A 245 -7.55 -1.12 -18.32
C CYS A 245 -7.17 -2.58 -18.02
N MET A 246 -8.16 -3.37 -17.62
CA MET A 246 -7.94 -4.74 -17.15
C MET A 246 -7.88 -5.76 -18.30
N ARG A 247 -8.05 -5.33 -19.55
CA ARG A 247 -8.17 -6.18 -20.75
C ARG A 247 -6.83 -6.60 -21.38
N GLY A 248 -5.71 -6.27 -20.75
CA GLY A 248 -4.37 -6.50 -21.30
C GLY A 248 -3.96 -5.44 -22.34
N ARG A 249 -2.64 -5.20 -22.47
CA ARG A 249 -2.09 -4.03 -23.17
C ARG A 249 -2.57 -3.88 -24.61
N LYS A 250 -2.71 -4.98 -25.36
CA LYS A 250 -3.15 -4.97 -26.78
C LYS A 250 -4.57 -4.44 -26.98
N ALA A 251 -5.46 -4.69 -26.01
CA ALA A 251 -6.86 -4.25 -26.08
C ALA A 251 -7.06 -2.79 -25.62
N CYS A 252 -6.08 -2.20 -24.93
CA CYS A 252 -6.21 -0.92 -24.25
C CYS A 252 -5.83 0.31 -25.10
N GLY A 253 -5.32 0.12 -26.32
CA GLY A 253 -4.99 1.23 -27.25
C GLY A 253 -6.17 2.16 -27.60
N ALA A 254 -7.41 1.77 -27.23
CA ALA A 254 -8.63 2.53 -27.45
C ALA A 254 -9.23 3.17 -26.18
N VAL A 255 -8.63 3.00 -24.99
CA VAL A 255 -9.09 3.75 -23.79
C VAL A 255 -8.68 5.20 -23.98
N LYS A 256 -9.64 6.00 -24.48
CA LYS A 256 -9.52 7.45 -24.66
C LYS A 256 -8.83 8.04 -23.43
N LYS A 257 -7.82 8.89 -23.67
CA LYS A 257 -7.13 9.72 -22.69
C LYS A 257 -8.12 10.48 -21.79
N ARG A 258 -8.68 9.82 -20.76
CA ARG A 258 -8.86 10.50 -19.47
C ARG A 258 -7.44 10.61 -18.94
N GLU A 259 -6.78 11.69 -19.30
CA GLU A 259 -5.39 11.96 -18.95
C GLU A 259 -5.28 11.91 -17.41
N GLN A 260 -4.85 10.76 -16.88
CA GLN A 260 -4.60 10.62 -15.47
C GLN A 260 -3.27 11.32 -15.20
N LYS A 261 -3.34 12.60 -14.82
CA LYS A 261 -2.15 13.34 -14.39
C LYS A 261 -1.60 12.70 -13.11
N PRO A 262 -0.28 12.65 -12.92
CA PRO A 262 0.31 12.31 -11.63
C PRO A 262 -0.38 13.12 -10.52
N THR A 263 -0.84 12.42 -9.50
CA THR A 263 -1.60 13.00 -8.39
C THR A 263 -1.20 12.34 -7.09
N GLN A 264 -1.38 13.08 -5.99
CA GLN A 264 -1.09 12.62 -4.64
C GLN A 264 -2.30 12.89 -3.74
N ARG A 265 -2.66 11.93 -2.88
CA ARG A 265 -3.72 12.09 -1.87
C ARG A 265 -3.32 11.39 -0.58
N TRP A 266 -3.61 12.02 0.55
CA TRP A 266 -3.20 11.54 1.86
C TRP A 266 -4.28 11.79 2.90
N TYR A 267 -4.48 10.82 3.77
CA TYR A 267 -5.49 10.89 4.82
C TYR A 267 -4.89 10.36 6.13
N ARG A 268 -5.11 11.11 7.21
CA ARG A 268 -4.79 10.68 8.58
C ARG A 268 -6.08 10.40 9.33
N SER A 269 -5.95 9.76 10.50
CA SER A 269 -7.06 9.34 11.35
C SER A 269 -8.24 10.32 11.35
N VAL A 270 -9.42 9.81 11.00
CA VAL A 270 -10.71 10.52 11.11
C VAL A 270 -11.33 10.36 12.51
N ASP A 271 -10.69 9.61 13.41
CA ASP A 271 -11.13 9.44 14.80
C ASP A 271 -10.72 10.68 15.63
N THR A 272 -11.22 11.86 15.26
CA THR A 272 -11.35 12.98 16.21
C THR A 272 -12.68 12.83 16.97
N PRO A 273 -12.76 13.26 18.23
CA PRO A 273 -14.05 13.38 18.90
C PRO A 273 -14.88 14.38 18.09
N GLU A 274 -15.95 13.90 17.45
CA GLU A 274 -16.96 14.65 16.71
C GLU A 274 -16.48 15.48 15.49
N GLY A 275 -16.71 14.92 14.29
CA GLY A 275 -17.39 15.65 13.22
C GLY A 275 -16.67 16.81 12.51
N THR A 276 -15.51 16.59 11.87
CA THR A 276 -15.18 17.30 10.60
C THR A 276 -14.05 16.59 9.85
N PRO A 277 -14.17 16.27 8.54
CA PRO A 277 -13.04 15.79 7.75
C PRO A 277 -12.03 16.93 7.53
N SER A 278 -10.81 16.78 8.03
CA SER A 278 -9.69 17.66 7.65
C SER A 278 -9.06 17.17 6.35
N LEU A 279 -9.31 17.86 5.25
CA LEU A 279 -8.52 17.76 4.02
C LEU A 279 -7.26 18.61 4.20
N LEU A 280 -6.08 18.00 4.19
CA LEU A 280 -4.82 18.73 4.04
C LEU A 280 -4.51 18.90 2.55
N ALA A 281 -4.55 20.18 2.13
CA ALA A 281 -4.25 20.80 0.83
C ALA A 281 -3.75 19.94 -0.34
N THR A 282 -4.42 20.08 -1.48
CA THR A 282 -3.86 19.79 -2.81
C THR A 282 -2.86 20.89 -3.19
N ALA A 283 -1.58 20.55 -3.34
CA ALA A 283 -0.62 21.45 -3.97
C ALA A 283 -0.75 21.36 -5.51
N SER A 284 -1.35 22.38 -6.13
CA SER A 284 -1.25 22.62 -7.57
C SER A 284 -0.09 23.59 -7.81
N THR A 285 0.92 23.16 -8.56
CA THR A 285 2.07 23.98 -8.93
C THR A 285 1.68 25.00 -10.00
N THR A 286 1.54 26.27 -9.62
CA THR A 286 1.75 27.42 -10.50
C THR A 286 2.45 28.55 -9.74
N THR A 287 3.44 29.13 -10.42
CA THR A 287 4.51 30.06 -10.03
C THR A 287 4.10 31.45 -9.49
N ARG A 288 4.86 31.97 -8.50
CA ARG A 288 5.79 33.16 -8.54
C ARG A 288 5.63 34.16 -7.36
N SER A 289 6.75 34.41 -6.62
CA SER A 289 7.20 35.61 -5.82
C SER A 289 6.21 36.37 -4.90
N ALA A 290 6.47 36.83 -3.66
CA ALA A 290 7.66 37.31 -2.92
C ALA A 290 7.32 37.34 -1.38
N PRO A 291 8.22 37.77 -0.45
CA PRO A 291 8.09 37.48 0.98
C PRO A 291 7.27 38.54 1.74
N VAL A 292 6.50 38.10 2.75
CA VAL A 292 5.91 39.00 3.76
C VAL A 292 6.17 38.42 5.14
N THR A 293 7.06 39.08 5.87
CA THR A 293 7.14 39.08 7.33
C THR A 293 5.90 39.76 7.89
N HIS A 294 5.14 39.10 8.77
CA HIS A 294 4.41 39.80 9.82
C HIS A 294 4.32 38.96 11.10
N SER A 295 4.84 39.59 12.15
CA SER A 295 4.67 39.32 13.56
C SER A 295 3.19 39.35 13.95
N ALA A 296 2.75 38.40 14.77
CA ALA A 296 1.59 38.57 15.63
C ALA A 296 1.83 37.79 16.93
N GLN A 297 2.08 38.54 18.01
CA GLN A 297 1.99 38.08 19.39
C GLN A 297 0.51 38.02 19.82
N VAL A 298 0.29 37.46 21.03
CA VAL A 298 -0.84 37.67 21.97
C VAL A 298 -2.00 36.64 21.81
N HIS A 299 -2.50 35.88 22.80
CA HIS A 299 -2.45 35.94 24.28
C HIS A 299 -2.62 34.55 24.94
N LEU A 300 -2.01 34.38 26.11
CA LEU A 300 -2.33 33.34 27.10
C LEU A 300 -3.63 33.66 27.84
N ARG A 301 -4.48 32.66 28.08
CA ARG A 301 -5.37 32.63 29.25
C ARG A 301 -5.27 31.27 29.95
N HIS A 302 -4.80 31.33 31.19
CA HIS A 302 -4.92 30.29 32.21
C HIS A 302 -6.39 30.09 32.58
N ALA A 303 -6.83 28.83 32.67
CA ALA A 303 -7.93 28.42 33.52
C ALA A 303 -7.43 27.30 34.42
N SER A 304 -7.21 27.63 35.69
CA SER A 304 -7.09 26.70 36.81
C SER A 304 -8.41 25.94 36.99
N HIS A 305 -8.37 24.72 37.53
CA HIS A 305 -9.31 24.22 38.56
C HIS A 305 -8.87 22.82 39.05
N GLY A 306 -8.80 22.67 40.38
CA GLY A 306 -9.15 21.44 41.09
C GLY A 306 -8.03 20.46 41.47
N ALA A 307 -7.39 20.70 42.62
CA ALA A 307 -6.77 19.65 43.44
C ALA A 307 -7.74 19.22 44.56
N PRO A 308 -7.67 17.97 45.06
CA PRO A 308 -8.67 17.38 45.96
C PRO A 308 -8.42 17.74 47.44
N ARG A 309 -9.46 17.66 48.27
CA ARG A 309 -9.32 17.55 49.73
C ARG A 309 -9.89 16.20 50.19
N THR A 310 -9.10 15.55 51.04
CA THR A 310 -9.35 14.50 52.05
C THR A 310 -10.69 13.78 52.03
#